data_AF-A0A382G969-F1
#
_entry.id   AF-A0A382G969-F1
#
_cell.length_a   1.000
_cell.length_b   1.000
_cell.length_c   1.000
_cell.angle_alpha   90.00
_cell.angle_beta   90.00
_cell.angle_gamma   90.00
#
_symmetry.space_group_name_H-M   'P 1'
#
loop_
_entity.id
_entity.type
_entity.pdbx_description
1 polymer ?
#
loop_
_entity_poly.entity_id
_entity_poly.type
_entity_poly.pdbx_seq_one_letter_code
_entity_poly.pdbx_strand_id
1 'polypeptide(L)'
;MNLKLVFRIFAGFGAFFALMSLLAPDAMMESYGIELSSDSSLLIQFMVMVQLMFAIVVWQLPSWLGENLAKAGPTFIVLSLLPVAMNIFHVATGVLPASVAQIVESGVWVVFAALFYFYSKKS
;
A
#
# COMPACT_ATOMS: atom_id res chain seq x y z
N MET A 1 -1.75 16.72 -12.28
CA MET A 1 -0.96 16.08 -11.21
C MET A 1 0.49 15.93 -11.67
N ASN A 2 1.47 15.82 -10.78
CA ASN A 2 2.88 15.59 -11.11
C ASN A 2 3.44 14.40 -10.31
N LEU A 3 4.61 13.87 -10.69
CA LEU A 3 5.18 12.68 -10.06
C LEU A 3 5.43 12.89 -8.55
N LYS A 4 5.92 14.07 -8.14
CA LYS A 4 6.10 14.42 -6.73
C LYS A 4 4.80 14.26 -5.93
N LEU A 5 3.67 14.71 -6.47
CA LEU A 5 2.37 14.57 -5.81
C LEU A 5 1.93 13.09 -5.74
N VAL A 6 2.19 12.28 -6.77
CA VAL A 6 1.89 10.83 -6.74
C VAL A 6 2.62 10.15 -5.58
N PHE A 7 3.92 10.44 -5.39
CA PHE A 7 4.69 9.94 -4.23
C PHE A 7 4.09 10.35 -2.88
N ARG A 8 3.66 11.61 -2.74
CA ARG A 8 3.06 12.12 -1.49
C ARG A 8 1.72 11.47 -1.19
N ILE A 9 0.87 11.27 -2.20
CA ILE A 9 -0.41 10.58 -2.06
C ILE A 9 -0.18 9.11 -1.71
N PHE A 10 0.77 8.43 -2.37
CA PHE A 10 1.10 7.04 -2.05
C PHE A 10 1.58 6.89 -0.60
N ALA A 11 2.51 7.75 -0.16
CA ALA A 11 2.97 7.77 1.23
C ALA A 11 1.83 8.09 2.21
N GLY A 12 0.98 9.08 1.89
CA GLY A 12 -0.17 9.45 2.71
C GLY A 12 -1.20 8.32 2.81
N PHE A 13 -1.46 7.61 1.72
CA PHE A 13 -2.32 6.43 1.70
C PHE A 13 -1.76 5.31 2.57
N GLY A 14 -0.45 5.02 2.45
CA GLY A 14 0.21 4.03 3.28
C GLY A 14 0.19 4.38 4.78
N ALA A 15 0.40 5.65 5.12
CA ALA A 15 0.30 6.13 6.50
C ALA A 15 -1.14 6.08 7.03
N PHE A 16 -2.12 6.50 6.22
CA PHE A 16 -3.54 6.41 6.56
C PHE A 16 -3.95 4.96 6.83
N PHE A 17 -3.57 4.04 5.94
CA PHE A 17 -3.88 2.62 6.11
C PHE A 17 -3.26 2.06 7.39
N ALA A 18 -1.98 2.36 7.65
CA ALA A 18 -1.30 1.94 8.89
C ALA A 18 -1.99 2.47 10.15
N LEU A 19 -2.41 3.75 10.15
CA LEU A 19 -3.13 4.34 11.28
C LEU A 19 -4.50 3.68 11.46
N MET A 20 -5.24 3.40 10.38
CA MET A 20 -6.52 2.71 10.48
C MET A 20 -6.36 1.27 11.00
N SER A 21 -5.32 0.55 10.59
CA SER A 21 -5.00 -0.78 11.13
C SER A 21 -4.66 -0.75 12.62
N LEU A 22 -4.10 0.35 13.13
CA LEU A 22 -3.82 0.51 14.55
C LEU A 22 -5.05 0.92 15.36
N LEU A 23 -5.89 1.79 14.81
CA LEU A 23 -7.05 2.35 15.50
C LEU A 23 -8.29 1.45 15.43
N ALA A 24 -8.39 0.61 14.41
CA ALA A 24 -9.52 -0.31 14.19
C ALA A 24 -9.04 -1.69 13.70
N PRO A 25 -8.18 -2.39 14.46
CA PRO A 25 -7.63 -3.69 14.07
C PRO A 25 -8.72 -4.76 13.91
N ASP A 26 -9.76 -4.74 14.75
CA ASP A 26 -10.89 -5.67 14.67
C ASP A 26 -11.59 -5.59 13.31
N ALA A 27 -11.98 -4.37 12.89
CA ALA A 27 -12.67 -4.15 11.62
C ALA A 27 -11.81 -4.53 10.40
N MET A 28 -10.49 -4.32 10.48
CA MET A 28 -9.57 -4.75 9.44
C MET A 28 -9.52 -6.28 9.33
N MET A 29 -9.36 -6.98 10.46
CA MET A 29 -9.28 -8.44 10.47
C MET A 29 -10.60 -9.08 10.06
N GLU A 30 -11.72 -8.54 10.53
CA GLU A 30 -13.08 -8.99 10.16
C GLU A 30 -13.32 -8.85 8.65
N SER A 31 -12.78 -7.80 8.00
CA SER A 31 -12.90 -7.62 6.53
C SER A 31 -12.27 -8.75 5.72
N TYR A 32 -11.35 -9.50 6.34
CA TYR A 32 -10.71 -10.69 5.79
C TYR A 32 -11.24 -12.00 6.40
N GLY A 33 -12.28 -11.94 7.25
CA GLY A 33 -12.89 -13.08 7.92
C GLY A 33 -12.02 -13.67 9.04
N ILE A 34 -11.10 -12.89 9.61
CA ILE A 34 -10.19 -13.32 10.66
C ILE A 34 -10.61 -12.68 11.99
N GLU A 35 -10.75 -13.48 13.04
CA GLU A 35 -10.98 -12.96 14.38
C GLU A 35 -9.69 -12.36 14.97
N LEU A 36 -9.80 -11.21 15.64
CA LEU A 36 -8.67 -10.60 16.32
C LEU A 36 -8.28 -11.44 17.55
N SER A 37 -6.97 -11.62 17.74
CA SER A 37 -6.37 -12.28 18.89
C SER A 37 -5.25 -11.41 19.48
N SER A 38 -4.77 -11.75 20.68
CA SER A 38 -3.62 -11.06 21.29
C SER A 38 -2.38 -11.09 20.39
N ASP A 39 -2.13 -12.24 19.77
CA ASP A 39 -0.94 -12.48 18.96
C ASP A 39 -1.04 -11.74 17.62
N SER A 40 -2.22 -11.74 16.98
CA SER A 40 -2.45 -10.98 15.74
C SER A 40 -2.42 -9.47 15.99
N SER A 41 -2.94 -8.99 17.13
CA SER A 41 -2.83 -7.58 17.53
C SER A 41 -1.37 -7.14 17.67
N LEU A 42 -0.53 -7.95 18.33
CA LEU A 42 0.91 -7.69 18.43
C LEU A 42 1.58 -7.65 17.04
N LEU A 43 1.24 -8.59 16.16
CA LEU A 43 1.77 -8.60 14.79
C LEU A 43 1.34 -7.37 13.99
N ILE A 44 0.08 -6.95 14.09
CA ILE A 44 -0.43 -5.74 13.44
C ILE A 44 0.38 -4.52 13.88
N GLN A 45 0.68 -4.37 15.18
CA GLN A 45 1.49 -3.26 15.67
C GLN A 45 2.90 -3.22 15.04
N PHE A 46 3.56 -4.37 14.91
CA PHE A 46 4.84 -4.46 14.22
C PHE A 46 4.72 -4.08 12.73
N MET A 47 3.69 -4.57 12.05
CA MET A 47 3.45 -4.25 10.62
C MET A 47 3.14 -2.77 10.42
N VAL A 48 2.34 -2.17 11.28
CA VAL A 48 2.04 -0.73 11.29
C VAL A 48 3.32 0.08 11.44
N MET A 49 4.21 -0.29 12.36
CA MET A 49 5.50 0.38 12.55
C MET A 49 6.34 0.35 11.26
N VAL A 50 6.48 -0.82 10.64
CA VAL A 50 7.23 -0.98 9.38
C VAL A 50 6.59 -0.16 8.25
N GLN A 51 5.26 -0.16 8.15
CA GLN A 51 4.54 0.60 7.14
C GLN A 51 4.69 2.12 7.33
N LEU A 52 4.69 2.60 8.57
CA LEU A 52 4.93 4.02 8.87
C LEU A 52 6.38 4.42 8.53
N MET A 53 7.36 3.59 8.87
CA MET A 53 8.76 3.82 8.46
C MET A 53 8.88 3.93 6.94
N PHE A 54 8.25 3.01 6.21
CA PHE A 54 8.22 3.05 4.75
C PHE A 54 7.53 4.31 4.23
N ALA A 55 6.34 4.66 4.75
CA ALA A 55 5.62 5.86 4.35
C ALA A 55 6.45 7.14 4.55
N ILE A 56 7.18 7.26 5.67
CA ILE A 56 8.10 8.38 5.93
C ILE A 56 9.20 8.43 4.87
N VAL A 57 9.83 7.30 4.56
CA VAL A 57 10.87 7.23 3.51
C VAL A 57 10.31 7.65 2.16
N VAL A 58 9.17 7.09 1.75
CA VAL A 58 8.52 7.42 0.47
C VAL A 58 8.14 8.89 0.40
N TRP A 59 7.67 9.46 1.52
CA TRP A 59 7.38 10.89 1.62
C TRP A 59 8.62 11.74 1.35
N GLN A 60 9.80 11.33 1.80
CA GLN A 60 11.03 12.10 1.60
C GLN A 60 11.67 11.93 0.21
N LEU A 61 11.41 10.82 -0.50
CA LEU A 61 12.03 10.51 -1.79
C LEU A 61 11.99 11.65 -2.82
N PRO A 62 10.86 12.38 -3.02
CA PRO A 62 10.84 13.51 -3.96
C PRO A 62 11.81 14.65 -3.61
N SER A 63 12.09 14.85 -2.32
CA SER A 63 13.04 15.86 -1.86
C SER A 63 14.48 15.39 -2.05
N TRP A 64 14.74 14.09 -1.86
CA TRP A 64 16.08 13.51 -1.99
C TRP A 64 16.53 13.35 -3.44
N LEU A 65 15.62 12.93 -4.33
CA LEU A 65 15.97 12.60 -5.72
C LEU A 65 15.90 13.80 -6.66
N GLY A 66 15.12 14.84 -6.32
CA GLY A 66 14.98 16.05 -7.14
C GLY A 66 14.63 15.71 -8.60
N GLU A 67 15.47 16.14 -9.54
CA GLU A 67 15.31 15.88 -10.98
C GLU A 67 15.40 14.39 -11.35
N ASN A 68 16.03 13.56 -10.53
CA ASN A 68 16.16 12.12 -10.76
C ASN A 68 14.95 11.31 -10.28
N LEU A 69 13.89 11.95 -9.76
CA LEU A 69 12.73 11.26 -9.18
C LEU A 69 12.07 10.24 -10.14
N ALA A 70 12.05 10.53 -11.44
CA ALA A 70 11.50 9.63 -12.46
C ALA A 70 12.15 8.24 -12.48
N LYS A 71 13.43 8.13 -12.06
CA LYS A 71 14.16 6.86 -11.98
C LYS A 71 13.59 5.90 -10.93
N ALA A 72 12.94 6.41 -9.88
CA ALA A 72 12.27 5.60 -8.87
C ALA A 72 10.89 5.09 -9.35
N GLY A 73 10.30 5.71 -10.38
CA GLY A 73 8.99 5.38 -10.92
C GLY A 73 8.75 3.88 -11.17
N PRO A 74 9.59 3.21 -11.96
CA PRO A 74 9.44 1.78 -12.24
C PRO A 74 9.43 0.90 -10.99
N THR A 75 10.25 1.22 -9.98
CA THR A 75 10.23 0.51 -8.69
C THR A 75 8.87 0.64 -8.02
N PHE A 76 8.27 1.84 -8.01
CA PHE A 76 6.97 2.06 -7.39
C PHE A 76 5.79 1.46 -8.17
N ILE A 77 5.93 1.25 -9.48
CA ILE A 77 4.98 0.43 -10.25
C ILE A 77 4.99 -1.00 -9.70
N VAL A 78 6.17 -1.60 -9.55
CA VAL A 78 6.31 -2.97 -9.03
C VAL A 78 5.80 -3.06 -7.60
N LEU A 79 6.20 -2.14 -6.72
CA LEU A 79 5.75 -2.12 -5.32
C LEU A 79 4.22 -2.00 -5.22
N SER A 80 3.59 -1.23 -6.11
CA SER A 80 2.13 -1.11 -6.15
C SER A 80 1.45 -2.40 -6.61
N LEU A 81 2.11 -3.26 -7.38
CA LEU A 81 1.52 -4.50 -7.88
C LEU A 81 1.74 -5.70 -6.94
N LEU A 82 2.63 -5.61 -5.96
CA LEU A 82 2.88 -6.69 -4.99
C LEU A 82 1.61 -7.06 -4.19
N PRO A 83 0.84 -6.12 -3.61
CA PRO A 83 -0.40 -6.47 -2.90
C PRO A 83 -1.45 -7.10 -3.82
N VAL A 84 -1.54 -6.64 -5.08
CA VAL A 84 -2.45 -7.21 -6.08
C VAL A 84 -2.11 -8.67 -6.36
N ALA A 85 -0.82 -8.97 -6.58
CA ALA A 85 -0.37 -10.35 -6.79
C ALA A 85 -0.66 -11.23 -5.57
N MET A 86 -0.44 -10.70 -4.36
CA MET A 86 -0.74 -11.42 -3.11
C MET A 86 -2.23 -11.71 -2.95
N ASN A 87 -3.09 -10.74 -3.24
CA ASN A 87 -4.54 -10.89 -3.18
C ASN A 87 -5.05 -11.91 -4.21
N ILE A 88 -4.49 -11.94 -5.41
CA ILE A 88 -4.80 -12.99 -6.40
C ILE A 88 -4.39 -14.36 -5.87
N PHE A 89 -3.19 -14.48 -5.28
CA PHE A 89 -2.70 -15.72 -4.71
C PHE A 89 -3.61 -16.23 -3.58
N HIS A 90 -4.00 -15.37 -2.65
CA HIS A 90 -4.88 -15.76 -1.53
C HIS A 90 -6.25 -16.27 -2.02
N VAL A 91 -6.85 -15.60 -3.01
CA VAL A 91 -8.13 -16.06 -3.58
C VAL A 91 -7.95 -17.37 -4.35
N ALA A 92 -6.90 -17.49 -5.16
CA ALA A 92 -6.66 -18.69 -5.97
C ALA A 92 -6.36 -19.94 -5.12
N THR A 93 -5.79 -19.76 -3.93
CA THR A 93 -5.46 -20.85 -2.99
C THR A 93 -6.53 -21.08 -1.92
N GLY A 94 -7.60 -20.28 -1.90
CA GLY A 94 -8.67 -20.38 -0.91
C GLY A 94 -8.28 -19.90 0.49
N VAL A 95 -7.14 -19.19 0.64
CA VAL A 95 -6.70 -18.61 1.91
C VAL A 95 -7.60 -17.46 2.34
N LEU A 96 -8.08 -16.66 1.38
CA LEU A 96 -9.07 -15.60 1.62
C LEU A 96 -10.19 -15.70 0.58
N PRO A 97 -11.46 -15.45 0.99
CA PRO A 97 -12.54 -15.35 0.03
C PRO A 97 -12.37 -14.13 -0.87
N ALA A 98 -12.81 -14.25 -2.12
CA ALA A 98 -12.98 -13.07 -2.97
C ALA A 98 -14.06 -12.17 -2.33
N SER A 99 -13.69 -10.94 -1.98
CA SER A 99 -14.56 -10.01 -1.27
C SER A 99 -14.54 -8.63 -1.92
N VAL A 100 -15.57 -7.82 -1.64
CA VAL A 100 -15.61 -6.43 -2.13
C VAL A 100 -14.42 -5.64 -1.61
N ALA A 101 -14.04 -5.84 -0.33
CA ALA A 101 -12.89 -5.18 0.28
C ALA A 101 -11.58 -5.52 -0.47
N GLN A 102 -11.34 -6.80 -0.74
CA GLN A 102 -10.16 -7.28 -1.45
C GLN A 102 -10.09 -6.77 -2.90
N ILE A 103 -11.22 -6.69 -3.60
CA ILE A 103 -11.29 -6.15 -4.98
C ILE A 103 -11.02 -4.64 -4.99
N VAL A 104 -11.66 -3.89 -4.09
CA VAL A 104 -11.49 -2.44 -3.98
C VAL A 104 -10.04 -2.10 -3.64
N GLU A 105 -9.45 -2.79 -2.66
CA GLU A 105 -8.06 -2.62 -2.27
C GLU A 105 -7.11 -2.86 -3.46
N SER A 106 -7.28 -3.98 -4.15
CA SER A 106 -6.48 -4.30 -5.34
C SER A 106 -6.65 -3.26 -6.45
N GLY A 107 -7.86 -2.71 -6.63
CA GLY A 107 -8.13 -1.63 -7.56
C GLY A 107 -7.35 -0.35 -7.24
N VAL A 108 -7.27 0.04 -5.97
CA VAL A 108 -6.49 1.20 -5.52
C VAL A 108 -5.00 1.01 -5.86
N TRP A 109 -4.47 -0.18 -5.61
CA TRP A 109 -3.08 -0.52 -5.91
C TRP A 109 -2.77 -0.49 -7.43
N VAL A 110 -3.69 -1.00 -8.26
CA VAL A 110 -3.58 -0.89 -9.73
C VAL A 110 -3.61 0.58 -10.18
N VAL A 111 -4.45 1.42 -9.56
CA VAL A 111 -4.47 2.87 -9.83
C VAL A 111 -3.11 3.49 -9.52
N PHE A 112 -2.50 3.19 -8.37
CA PHE A 112 -1.16 3.68 -8.06
C PHE A 112 -0.11 3.24 -9.08
N ALA A 113 -0.11 1.97 -9.49
CA ALA A 113 0.78 1.47 -10.53
C ALA A 113 0.62 2.27 -11.85
N ALA A 114 -0.62 2.52 -12.27
CA ALA A 114 -0.91 3.34 -13.45
C ALA A 114 -0.43 4.79 -13.28
N LEU A 115 -0.68 5.40 -12.12
CA LEU A 115 -0.22 6.76 -11.83
C LEU A 115 1.31 6.87 -11.90
N PHE A 116 2.05 5.93 -11.29
CA PHE A 116 3.51 5.92 -11.39
C PHE A 116 3.97 5.70 -12.84
N TYR A 117 3.34 4.81 -13.60
CA TYR A 117 3.67 4.60 -15.01
C TYR A 117 3.51 5.88 -15.85
N PHE A 118 2.35 6.55 -15.74
CA PHE A 118 2.06 7.72 -16.57
C PHE A 118 2.85 8.95 -16.16
N TYR A 119 3.04 9.18 -14.86
CA TYR A 119 3.70 10.40 -14.38
C TYR A 119 5.23 10.29 -14.34
N SER A 120 5.80 9.08 -14.36
CA SER A 120 7.26 8.90 -14.50
C SER A 120 7.77 9.20 -15.90
N LYS A 121 6.91 9.11 -16.92
CA LYS A 121 7.26 9.45 -18.31
C LYS A 121 7.10 10.93 -18.64
N LYS A 122 6.42 11.69 -17.77
CA LYS A 122 6.12 13.11 -17.95
C LYS A 122 7.06 14.02 -17.14
N SER A 123 7.95 13.43 -16.34
CA SER A 123 8.80 14.10 -15.36
C SER A 123 10.24 14.18 -15.82
#